data_AF-A0AAF6BCQ7-F1
#
_entry.id   AF-A0AAF6BCQ7-F1
#
_cell.length_a   1.000
_cell.length_b   1.000
_cell.length_c   1.000
_cell.angle_alpha   90.00
_cell.angle_beta   90.00
_cell.angle_gamma   90.00
#
_symmetry.space_group_name_H-M   'P 1'
#
loop_
_entity.id
_entity.type
_entity.pdbx_description
1 polymer ?
#
loop_
_entity_poly.entity_id
_entity_poly.type
_entity_poly.pdbx_seq_one_letter_code
_entity_poly.pdbx_strand_id
1 'polypeptide(L)'
;MAPAMGQSLLCGAWVLFALLSFVDATVLFSTLPRTLAVEDEIQNQVPAMGLAKAGDDHLVIRWVLNATTQEPAAPGLDASYEKVSLKLCYAPVSQVERGWRKKNDDLHKDKTCSKAIATQKYTSLGNSTVWRITKDVPGAVYFVRAYVLNSNGTQVAYGQTRNLITIEPISGRHASIDVAAAIFSAFSVGSLIFFLALENMRGKRSSGNK
;
A
#
# COMPACT_ATOMS: atom_id res chain seq x y z
N MET A 1 33.39 -58.87 20.56
CA MET A 1 32.03 -58.35 20.72
C MET A 1 32.06 -56.86 20.42
N ALA A 2 31.62 -56.47 19.22
CA ALA A 2 31.37 -55.09 18.83
C ALA A 2 29.90 -54.78 19.12
N PRO A 3 29.59 -53.62 19.71
CA PRO A 3 28.68 -52.70 19.01
C PRO A 3 28.94 -51.22 19.36
N ALA A 4 28.93 -50.31 18.38
CA ALA A 4 28.70 -48.87 18.64
C ALA A 4 28.59 -47.99 17.38
N MET A 5 28.78 -48.51 16.15
CA MET A 5 28.91 -47.64 14.97
C MET A 5 27.62 -47.46 14.13
N GLY A 6 26.57 -48.24 14.39
CA GLY A 6 25.34 -48.24 13.57
C GLY A 6 24.26 -47.22 13.96
N GLN A 7 24.20 -46.80 15.23
CA GLN A 7 23.12 -45.91 15.71
C GLN A 7 23.39 -44.42 15.41
N SER A 8 24.65 -43.99 15.33
CA SER A 8 24.99 -42.59 15.09
C SER A 8 24.74 -42.13 13.65
N LEU A 9 24.88 -43.02 12.66
CA LEU A 9 24.60 -42.69 11.25
C LEU A 9 23.10 -42.56 10.96
N LEU A 10 22.25 -43.36 11.62
CA LEU A 10 20.80 -43.29 11.45
C LEU A 10 20.23 -42.01 12.06
N CYS A 11 20.68 -41.58 13.25
CA CYS A 11 20.23 -40.31 13.82
C CYS A 11 20.70 -39.09 13.00
N GLY A 12 21.91 -39.12 12.43
CA GLY A 12 22.41 -38.03 11.60
C GLY A 12 21.62 -37.83 10.30
N ALA A 13 21.17 -38.92 9.66
CA ALA A 13 20.36 -38.86 8.45
C ALA A 13 18.94 -38.29 8.69
N TRP A 14 18.35 -38.55 9.85
CA TRP A 14 17.04 -38.01 10.23
C TRP A 14 17.10 -36.51 10.56
N VAL A 15 18.20 -36.04 11.15
CA VAL A 15 18.42 -34.60 11.40
C VAL A 15 18.66 -33.85 10.08
N LEU A 16 19.33 -34.45 9.10
CA LEU A 16 19.50 -33.87 7.75
C LEU A 16 18.19 -33.82 6.93
N PHE A 17 17.30 -34.80 7.09
CA PHE A 17 15.98 -34.78 6.45
C PHE A 17 15.02 -33.76 7.09
N ALA A 18 15.15 -33.47 8.39
CA ALA A 18 14.35 -32.46 9.09
C ALA A 18 14.70 -31.01 8.72
N LEU A 19 15.89 -30.77 8.17
CA LEU A 19 16.33 -29.44 7.71
C LEU A 19 15.86 -29.09 6.28
N LEU A 20 15.31 -30.04 5.53
CA LEU A 20 14.86 -29.84 4.14
C LEU A 20 13.38 -29.48 3.99
N SER A 21 12.61 -29.40 5.08
CA SER A 21 11.14 -29.29 5.03
C SER A 21 10.58 -27.89 5.29
N PHE A 22 11.23 -26.84 4.77
CA PHE A 22 10.62 -25.52 4.61
C PHE A 22 10.71 -25.09 3.14
N VAL A 23 10.03 -25.81 2.26
CA VAL A 23 9.67 -25.25 0.96
C VAL A 23 8.38 -24.47 1.18
N ASP A 24 8.49 -23.17 1.44
CA ASP A 24 7.35 -22.27 1.33
C ASP A 24 6.86 -22.35 -0.11
N ALA A 25 5.62 -22.83 -0.31
CA ALA A 25 5.01 -22.89 -1.62
C ALA A 25 4.85 -21.46 -2.14
N THR A 26 5.74 -21.07 -3.07
CA THR A 26 5.66 -19.76 -3.72
C THR A 26 4.38 -19.68 -4.53
N VAL A 27 3.51 -18.73 -4.20
CA VAL A 27 2.25 -18.50 -4.90
C VAL A 27 2.50 -17.54 -6.07
N LEU A 28 2.22 -17.98 -7.30
CA LEU A 28 2.40 -17.17 -8.50
C LEU A 28 1.08 -16.51 -8.92
N PHE A 29 1.12 -15.21 -9.19
CA PHE A 29 -0.04 -14.41 -9.57
C PHE A 29 -0.67 -14.89 -10.87
N SER A 30 0.15 -15.27 -11.84
CA SER A 30 -0.26 -15.85 -13.12
C SER A 30 -1.13 -17.10 -12.99
N THR A 31 -0.98 -17.86 -11.90
CA THR A 31 -1.74 -19.10 -11.66
C THR A 31 -3.06 -18.88 -10.93
N LEU A 32 -3.30 -17.70 -10.35
CA LEU A 32 -4.52 -17.46 -9.59
C LEU A 32 -5.71 -17.22 -10.54
N PRO A 33 -6.85 -17.90 -10.34
CA PRO A 33 -8.08 -17.59 -11.05
C PRO A 33 -8.71 -16.29 -10.56
N ARG A 34 -9.32 -15.54 -11.49
CA ARG A 34 -10.05 -14.31 -11.18
C ARG A 34 -11.53 -14.62 -10.94
N THR A 35 -11.91 -14.82 -9.68
CA THR A 35 -13.25 -15.30 -9.28
C THR A 35 -14.10 -14.25 -8.56
N LEU A 36 -13.48 -13.19 -8.04
CA LEU A 36 -14.19 -12.12 -7.33
C LEU A 36 -14.43 -10.91 -8.25
N ALA A 37 -15.65 -10.36 -8.19
CA ALA A 37 -15.92 -9.00 -8.63
C ALA A 37 -15.69 -8.06 -7.45
N VAL A 38 -14.95 -6.98 -7.68
CA VAL A 38 -14.62 -5.98 -6.66
C VAL A 38 -14.98 -4.61 -7.22
N GLU A 39 -15.66 -3.82 -6.41
CA GLU A 39 -16.07 -2.45 -6.68
C GLU A 39 -15.60 -1.55 -5.54
N ASP A 40 -15.14 -0.36 -5.89
CA ASP A 40 -14.64 0.66 -4.99
C ASP A 40 -15.29 2.01 -5.26
N GLU A 41 -15.75 2.67 -4.20
CA GLU A 41 -16.42 3.96 -4.24
C GLU A 41 -16.00 4.84 -3.06
N ILE A 42 -15.83 6.14 -3.29
CA ILE A 42 -15.47 7.09 -2.24
C ILE A 42 -16.76 7.59 -1.57
N GLN A 43 -16.88 7.40 -0.26
CA GLN A 43 -18.14 7.59 0.46
C GLN A 43 -18.76 9.00 0.35
N ASN A 44 -17.92 10.04 0.28
CA ASN A 44 -18.35 11.43 0.39
C ASN A 44 -18.17 12.23 -0.92
N GLN A 45 -17.83 11.60 -2.04
CA GLN A 45 -17.59 12.32 -3.29
C GLN A 45 -18.65 12.03 -4.34
N VAL A 46 -19.15 13.10 -4.96
CA VAL A 46 -19.88 13.05 -6.23
C VAL A 46 -18.94 12.39 -7.27
N PRO A 47 -19.42 11.51 -8.17
CA PRO A 47 -18.59 10.54 -8.92
C PRO A 47 -17.52 11.11 -9.87
N ALA A 48 -17.31 12.42 -9.91
CA ALA A 48 -16.70 13.11 -11.02
C ALA A 48 -15.17 13.27 -10.97
N MET A 49 -14.49 13.04 -9.83
CA MET A 49 -13.05 13.36 -9.75
C MET A 49 -12.13 12.24 -9.28
N GLY A 50 -12.63 11.11 -8.75
CA GLY A 50 -11.80 9.96 -8.38
C GLY A 50 -10.62 10.32 -7.46
N LEU A 51 -10.74 11.40 -6.68
CA LEU A 51 -9.68 12.00 -5.89
C LEU A 51 -10.03 11.84 -4.41
N ALA A 52 -9.16 11.17 -3.65
CA ALA A 52 -9.37 10.92 -2.23
C ALA A 52 -8.19 11.48 -1.41
N LYS A 53 -8.49 12.10 -0.28
CA LYS A 53 -7.49 12.64 0.65
C LYS A 53 -7.14 11.61 1.71
N ALA A 54 -5.85 11.29 1.81
CA ALA A 54 -5.34 10.44 2.88
C ALA A 54 -5.61 11.09 4.25
N GLY A 55 -6.16 10.31 5.17
CA GLY A 55 -6.49 10.74 6.54
C GLY A 55 -7.93 11.17 6.75
N ASP A 56 -8.64 11.67 5.74
CA ASP A 56 -9.98 12.24 5.92
C ASP A 56 -11.07 11.42 5.22
N ASP A 57 -10.79 10.95 3.99
CA ASP A 57 -11.77 10.26 3.18
C ASP A 57 -11.89 8.76 3.52
N HIS A 58 -13.08 8.22 3.25
CA HIS A 58 -13.42 6.81 3.44
C HIS A 58 -13.71 6.15 2.10
N LEU A 59 -13.12 4.97 1.91
CA LEU A 59 -13.31 4.12 0.75
C LEU A 59 -14.28 3.00 1.10
N VAL A 60 -15.38 2.93 0.37
CA VAL A 60 -16.36 1.84 0.43
C VAL A 60 -15.97 0.80 -0.59
N ILE A 61 -15.67 -0.41 -0.11
CA ILE A 61 -15.21 -1.52 -0.95
C ILE A 61 -16.25 -2.61 -0.84
N ARG A 62 -16.72 -3.08 -2.00
CA ARG A 62 -17.67 -4.18 -2.12
C ARG A 62 -17.01 -5.29 -2.92
N TRP A 63 -17.19 -6.52 -2.48
CA TRP A 63 -16.75 -7.68 -3.24
C TRP A 63 -17.84 -8.74 -3.22
N VAL A 64 -17.95 -9.49 -4.31
CA VAL A 64 -18.90 -10.59 -4.49
C VAL A 64 -18.27 -11.68 -5.33
N LEU A 65 -18.68 -12.93 -5.10
CA LEU A 65 -18.28 -14.04 -5.98
C LEU A 65 -18.94 -13.86 -7.34
N ASN A 66 -18.14 -13.71 -8.40
CA ASN A 66 -18.64 -13.63 -9.76
C ASN A 66 -18.29 -14.92 -10.51
N ALA A 67 -19.23 -15.87 -10.48
CA ALA A 67 -19.11 -17.18 -11.12
C ALA A 67 -19.11 -17.14 -12.67
N THR A 68 -19.16 -15.95 -13.26
CA THR A 68 -19.45 -15.77 -14.70
C THR A 68 -18.22 -15.45 -15.56
N THR A 69 -17.03 -15.27 -14.96
CA THR A 69 -15.86 -14.79 -15.71
C THR A 69 -14.84 -15.90 -16.01
N GLN A 70 -14.94 -16.43 -17.23
CA GLN A 70 -13.84 -17.00 -18.02
C GLN A 70 -13.09 -18.21 -17.44
N GLU A 71 -13.81 -19.17 -16.88
CA GLU A 71 -13.57 -20.62 -16.86
C GLU A 71 -14.79 -21.19 -16.11
N PRO A 72 -15.36 -22.34 -16.51
CA PRO A 72 -16.58 -22.83 -15.88
C PRO A 72 -16.30 -23.00 -14.39
N ALA A 73 -17.00 -22.22 -13.56
CA ALA A 73 -16.94 -22.37 -12.11
C ALA A 73 -17.40 -23.79 -11.79
N ALA A 74 -16.44 -24.68 -11.60
CA ALA A 74 -16.71 -26.06 -11.22
C ALA A 74 -17.55 -26.00 -9.94
N PRO A 75 -18.65 -26.77 -9.84
CA PRO A 75 -19.47 -26.79 -8.64
C PRO A 75 -18.56 -27.17 -7.45
N GLY A 76 -18.41 -26.24 -6.48
CA GLY A 76 -17.52 -26.40 -5.33
C GLY A 76 -16.19 -25.61 -5.37
N LEU A 77 -16.03 -24.65 -6.29
CA LEU A 77 -14.82 -23.80 -6.36
C LEU A 77 -14.50 -23.08 -5.04
N ASP A 78 -15.54 -22.74 -4.29
CA ASP A 78 -15.45 -22.03 -3.02
C ASP A 78 -15.27 -22.93 -1.79
N ALA A 79 -15.18 -24.26 -1.97
CA ALA A 79 -14.92 -25.19 -0.87
C ALA A 79 -13.59 -24.92 -0.15
N SER A 80 -12.63 -24.32 -0.87
CA SER A 80 -11.32 -23.93 -0.31
C SER A 80 -11.28 -22.51 0.25
N TYR A 81 -12.37 -21.74 0.14
CA TYR A 81 -12.39 -20.31 0.46
C TYR A 81 -12.78 -20.08 1.92
N GLU A 82 -11.90 -19.47 2.70
CA GLU A 82 -12.16 -19.20 4.11
C GLU A 82 -12.21 -17.70 4.42
N LYS A 83 -11.27 -16.92 3.87
CA LYS A 83 -11.11 -15.49 4.15
C LYS A 83 -10.88 -14.70 2.87
N VAL A 84 -11.26 -13.43 2.90
CA VAL A 84 -10.98 -12.46 1.83
C VAL A 84 -10.10 -11.36 2.39
N SER A 85 -8.92 -11.17 1.81
CA SER A 85 -7.98 -10.10 2.15
C SER A 85 -8.03 -9.01 1.10
N LEU A 86 -8.51 -7.84 1.50
CA LEU A 86 -8.55 -6.63 0.68
C LEU A 86 -7.24 -5.88 0.82
N LYS A 87 -6.60 -5.58 -0.32
CA LYS A 87 -5.36 -4.82 -0.39
C LYS A 87 -5.50 -3.65 -1.37
N LEU A 88 -4.82 -2.56 -1.03
CA LEU A 88 -4.68 -1.38 -1.88
C LEU A 88 -3.41 -1.52 -2.72
N CYS A 89 -3.54 -1.33 -4.03
CA CYS A 89 -2.53 -1.69 -5.01
C CYS A 89 -2.20 -0.51 -5.92
N TYR A 90 -0.91 -0.29 -6.24
CA TYR A 90 -0.49 0.79 -7.14
C TYR A 90 -0.92 0.52 -8.57
N ALA A 91 -1.61 1.48 -9.20
CA ALA A 91 -1.94 1.43 -10.62
C ALA A 91 -0.67 1.47 -11.49
N PRO A 92 -0.69 0.90 -12.72
CA PRO A 92 0.49 0.85 -13.59
C PRO A 92 1.16 2.21 -13.80
N VAL A 93 0.38 3.29 -13.92
CA VAL A 93 0.87 4.67 -14.05
C VAL A 93 1.73 5.12 -12.86
N SER A 94 1.46 4.58 -11.66
CA SER A 94 2.18 4.89 -10.42
C SER A 94 3.43 4.01 -10.19
N GLN A 95 3.66 3.01 -11.05
CA GLN A 95 4.77 2.05 -10.95
C GLN A 95 5.97 2.44 -11.83
N VAL A 96 5.78 3.31 -12.81
CA VAL A 96 6.81 3.75 -13.75
C VAL A 96 7.99 4.36 -12.98
N GLU A 97 9.21 3.85 -13.23
CA GLU A 97 10.47 4.25 -12.58
C GLU A 97 10.49 4.10 -11.05
N ARG A 98 9.53 3.40 -10.45
CA ARG A 98 9.40 3.22 -9.00
C ARG A 98 9.55 1.75 -8.65
N GLY A 99 10.79 1.26 -8.60
CA GLY A 99 11.11 -0.16 -8.34
C GLY A 99 10.50 -0.72 -7.05
N TRP A 100 10.21 0.13 -6.06
CA TRP A 100 9.54 -0.24 -4.80
C TRP A 100 8.02 -0.39 -4.90
N ARG A 101 7.42 -0.12 -6.07
CA ARG A 101 5.99 -0.29 -6.38
C ARG A 101 5.74 -1.31 -7.50
N LYS A 102 6.80 -1.98 -7.96
CA LYS A 102 6.79 -2.84 -9.14
C LYS A 102 6.01 -4.14 -8.91
N LYS A 103 5.22 -4.53 -9.90
CA LYS A 103 4.58 -5.85 -9.96
C LYS A 103 5.59 -6.97 -10.10
N ASN A 104 5.40 -8.01 -9.31
CA ASN A 104 6.07 -9.31 -9.46
C ASN A 104 5.02 -10.41 -9.62
N ASP A 105 5.39 -11.51 -10.28
CA ASP A 105 4.53 -12.67 -10.39
C ASP A 105 4.52 -13.48 -9.09
N ASP A 106 5.66 -13.59 -8.41
CA ASP A 106 5.73 -14.14 -7.06
C ASP A 106 5.05 -13.19 -6.06
N LEU A 107 3.92 -13.61 -5.48
CA LEU A 107 3.13 -12.79 -4.56
C LEU A 107 3.91 -12.39 -3.31
N HIS A 108 4.87 -13.21 -2.86
CA HIS A 108 5.71 -12.88 -1.71
C HIS A 108 6.66 -11.72 -2.01
N LYS A 109 7.01 -11.53 -3.29
CA LYS A 109 7.91 -10.47 -3.76
C LYS A 109 7.15 -9.33 -4.46
N ASP A 110 5.83 -9.41 -4.57
CA ASP A 110 5.01 -8.39 -5.21
C ASP A 110 4.89 -7.15 -4.32
N LYS A 111 5.40 -6.03 -4.82
CA LYS A 111 5.33 -4.73 -4.12
C LYS A 111 4.15 -3.88 -4.56
N THR A 112 3.35 -4.37 -5.51
CA THR A 112 2.19 -3.64 -6.04
C THR A 112 1.16 -3.39 -4.95
N CYS A 113 0.86 -4.40 -4.14
CA CYS A 113 -0.23 -4.41 -3.16
C CYS A 113 0.32 -4.39 -1.73
N SER A 114 1.00 -3.30 -1.36
CA SER A 114 1.72 -3.21 -0.08
C SER A 114 0.82 -2.93 1.13
N LYS A 115 -0.33 -2.27 0.93
CA LYS A 115 -1.17 -1.79 2.02
C LYS A 115 -2.40 -2.69 2.20
N ALA A 116 -2.56 -3.26 3.39
CA ALA A 116 -3.75 -4.01 3.76
C ALA A 116 -4.89 -3.05 4.14
N ILE A 117 -6.09 -3.37 3.67
CA ILE A 117 -7.32 -2.61 3.95
C ILE A 117 -8.10 -3.32 5.06
N ALA A 118 -8.52 -4.56 4.79
CA ALA A 118 -9.28 -5.37 5.73
C ALA A 118 -9.13 -6.86 5.37
N THR A 119 -9.33 -7.74 6.36
CA THR A 119 -9.49 -9.17 6.13
C THR A 119 -10.84 -9.60 6.71
N GLN A 120 -11.68 -10.21 5.89
CA GLN A 120 -13.03 -10.61 6.25
C GLN A 120 -13.21 -12.11 6.07
N LYS A 121 -14.19 -12.70 6.76
CA LYS A 121 -14.61 -14.08 6.49
C LYS A 121 -15.29 -14.15 5.13
N TYR A 122 -15.02 -15.20 4.37
CA TYR A 122 -15.63 -15.42 3.07
C TYR A 122 -17.13 -15.76 3.20
N THR A 123 -17.91 -15.19 2.28
CA THR A 123 -19.36 -15.39 2.10
C THR A 123 -19.64 -15.34 0.60
N SER A 124 -20.44 -16.28 0.08
CA SER A 124 -20.74 -16.35 -1.36
C SER A 124 -21.50 -15.13 -1.88
N LEU A 125 -22.37 -14.55 -1.05
CA LEU A 125 -23.12 -13.32 -1.33
C LEU A 125 -22.24 -12.06 -1.34
N GLY A 126 -20.97 -12.17 -0.96
CA GLY A 126 -20.08 -11.03 -0.83
C GLY A 126 -20.23 -10.28 0.49
N ASN A 127 -19.46 -9.21 0.63
CA ASN A 127 -19.51 -8.28 1.77
C ASN A 127 -19.07 -6.87 1.34
N SER A 128 -19.36 -5.88 2.19
CA SER A 128 -18.88 -4.52 2.07
C SER A 128 -18.03 -4.12 3.28
N THR A 129 -17.05 -3.26 3.05
CA THR A 129 -16.24 -2.65 4.12
C THR A 129 -16.08 -1.17 3.84
N VAL A 130 -16.22 -0.36 4.89
CA VAL A 130 -15.81 1.04 4.86
C VAL A 130 -14.43 1.13 5.48
N TRP A 131 -13.45 1.60 4.72
CA TRP A 131 -12.08 1.76 5.16
C TRP A 131 -11.65 3.22 5.08
N ARG A 132 -11.19 3.78 6.20
CA ARG A 132 -10.60 5.11 6.21
C ARG A 132 -9.22 5.07 5.56
N ILE A 133 -8.98 5.93 4.59
CA ILE A 133 -7.66 6.03 3.96
C ILE A 133 -6.69 6.54 5.02
N THR A 134 -5.73 5.72 5.41
CA THR A 134 -4.83 6.06 6.51
C THR A 134 -3.79 7.10 6.08
N LYS A 135 -3.29 7.86 7.05
CA LYS A 135 -2.33 8.96 6.85
C LYS A 135 -0.99 8.53 6.23
N ASP A 136 -0.65 7.26 6.37
CA ASP A 136 0.59 6.66 5.86
C ASP A 136 0.49 6.15 4.41
N VAL A 137 -0.67 6.29 3.78
CA VAL A 137 -0.83 5.97 2.36
C VAL A 137 -0.14 7.06 1.53
N PRO A 138 0.89 6.72 0.73
CA PRO A 138 1.59 7.71 -0.07
C PRO A 138 0.73 8.13 -1.26
N GLY A 139 1.01 9.33 -1.77
CA GLY A 139 0.34 9.88 -2.94
C GLY A 139 0.62 9.06 -4.19
N ALA A 140 -0.43 8.51 -4.80
CA ALA A 140 -0.37 7.78 -6.06
C ALA A 140 -1.78 7.50 -6.60
N VAL A 141 -1.83 6.95 -7.82
CA VAL A 141 -3.03 6.30 -8.37
C VAL A 141 -3.04 4.83 -7.96
N TYR A 142 -4.18 4.35 -7.48
CA TYR A 142 -4.40 3.03 -6.91
C TYR A 142 -5.61 2.33 -7.52
N PHE A 143 -5.69 1.02 -7.29
CA PHE A 143 -6.88 0.19 -7.45
C PHE A 143 -6.96 -0.77 -6.26
N VAL A 144 -8.12 -1.37 -6.03
CA VAL A 144 -8.31 -2.35 -4.94
C VAL A 144 -8.24 -3.76 -5.51
N ARG A 145 -7.53 -4.65 -4.80
CA ARG A 145 -7.49 -6.08 -5.10
C ARG A 145 -7.93 -6.88 -3.88
N ALA A 146 -8.89 -7.77 -4.10
CA ALA A 146 -9.29 -8.78 -3.15
C ALA A 146 -8.56 -10.09 -3.45
N TYR A 147 -7.99 -10.72 -2.43
CA TYR A 147 -7.44 -12.06 -2.49
C TYR A 147 -8.29 -13.00 -1.64
N VAL A 148 -8.60 -14.17 -2.17
CA VAL A 148 -9.22 -15.25 -1.40
C VAL A 148 -8.13 -16.09 -0.78
N LEU A 149 -8.24 -16.35 0.52
CA LEU A 149 -7.32 -17.16 1.29
C LEU A 149 -8.00 -18.47 1.70
N ASN A 150 -7.24 -19.55 1.69
CA ASN A 150 -7.65 -20.82 2.30
C ASN A 150 -7.35 -20.84 3.81
N SER A 151 -7.58 -22.00 4.44
CA SER A 151 -7.30 -22.24 5.86
C SER A 151 -5.83 -22.07 6.25
N ASN A 152 -4.92 -22.34 5.32
CA ASN A 152 -3.49 -22.14 5.50
C ASN A 152 -3.06 -20.67 5.27
N GLY A 153 -3.99 -19.78 4.91
CA GLY A 153 -3.70 -18.38 4.63
C GLY A 153 -3.05 -18.11 3.27
N THR A 154 -2.97 -19.11 2.38
CA THR A 154 -2.40 -18.96 1.04
C THR A 154 -3.44 -18.41 0.07
N GLN A 155 -3.03 -17.53 -0.85
CA GLN A 155 -3.95 -16.95 -1.83
C GLN A 155 -4.31 -18.00 -2.90
N VAL A 156 -5.61 -18.27 -3.07
CA VAL A 156 -6.12 -19.27 -4.01
C VAL A 156 -6.88 -18.65 -5.18
N ALA A 157 -7.37 -17.43 -5.03
CA ALA A 157 -8.06 -16.69 -6.08
C ALA A 157 -7.98 -15.18 -5.84
N TYR A 158 -8.36 -14.38 -6.83
CA TYR A 158 -8.38 -12.93 -6.69
C TYR A 158 -9.53 -12.26 -7.45
N GLY A 159 -9.72 -10.98 -7.13
CA GLY A 159 -10.52 -10.03 -7.89
C GLY A 159 -9.90 -8.65 -7.78
N GLN A 160 -10.14 -7.79 -8.75
CA GLN A 160 -9.64 -6.42 -8.72
C GLN A 160 -10.60 -5.45 -9.39
N THR A 161 -10.57 -4.21 -8.91
CA THR A 161 -11.38 -3.12 -9.45
C THR A 161 -10.87 -2.70 -10.83
N ARG A 162 -11.78 -2.17 -11.65
CA ARG A 162 -11.43 -1.59 -12.96
C ARG A 162 -11.18 -0.09 -12.86
N ASN A 163 -11.80 0.56 -11.88
CA ASN A 163 -11.68 1.98 -11.65
C ASN A 163 -10.37 2.29 -10.93
N LEU A 164 -9.82 3.46 -11.24
CA LEU A 164 -8.62 3.98 -10.62
C LEU A 164 -8.98 5.12 -9.68
N ILE A 165 -8.31 5.13 -8.53
CA ILE A 165 -8.49 6.17 -7.51
C ILE A 165 -7.17 6.89 -7.33
N THR A 166 -7.18 8.21 -7.42
CA THR A 166 -6.03 9.05 -7.09
C THR A 166 -6.11 9.40 -5.62
N ILE A 167 -5.08 9.02 -4.86
CA ILE A 167 -4.96 9.38 -3.46
C ILE A 167 -3.96 10.52 -3.33
N GLU A 168 -4.40 11.63 -2.75
CA GLU A 168 -3.53 12.72 -2.34
C GLU A 168 -2.94 12.41 -0.96
N PRO A 169 -1.61 12.49 -0.82
CA PRO A 169 -0.99 12.29 0.47
C PRO A 169 -1.30 13.48 1.37
N ILE A 170 -1.12 13.28 2.67
CA ILE A 170 -1.09 14.41 3.59
C ILE A 170 0.11 15.26 3.23
N SER A 171 -0.17 16.50 2.87
CA SER A 171 0.85 17.52 2.78
C SER A 171 1.46 17.73 4.17
N GLY A 172 2.72 17.37 4.36
CA GLY A 172 3.48 17.70 5.57
C GLY A 172 3.70 19.21 5.75
N ARG A 173 3.22 20.02 4.81
CA ARG A 173 3.20 21.48 4.87
C ARG A 173 1.99 21.93 5.68
N HIS A 174 2.20 22.08 6.98
CA HIS A 174 1.21 22.67 7.88
C HIS A 174 1.13 24.19 7.65
N ALA A 175 -0.05 24.78 7.79
CA ALA A 175 -0.24 26.23 7.70
C ALA A 175 0.69 27.00 8.66
N SER A 176 1.03 26.41 9.81
CA SER A 176 1.99 26.97 10.76
C SER A 176 3.41 27.09 10.18
N ILE A 177 3.87 26.13 9.38
CA ILE A 177 5.18 26.16 8.73
C ILE A 177 5.20 27.27 7.67
N ASP A 178 4.12 27.43 6.93
CA ASP A 178 3.98 28.49 5.93
C ASP A 178 4.02 29.88 6.57
N VAL A 179 3.30 30.07 7.67
CA VAL A 179 3.29 31.33 8.43
C VAL A 179 4.67 31.60 9.03
N ALA A 180 5.32 30.60 9.64
CA ALA A 180 6.66 30.76 10.19
C ALA A 180 7.69 31.14 9.12
N ALA A 181 7.65 30.47 7.95
CA ALA A 181 8.51 30.77 6.82
C ALA A 181 8.31 32.21 6.31
N ALA A 182 7.06 32.68 6.23
CA ALA A 182 6.76 34.05 5.85
C ALA A 182 7.34 35.08 6.85
N ILE A 183 7.19 34.83 8.15
CA ILE A 183 7.72 35.71 9.20
C ILE A 183 9.25 35.76 9.15
N PHE A 184 9.92 34.61 9.09
CA PHE A 184 11.39 34.56 9.02
C PHE A 184 11.94 35.21 7.74
N SER A 185 11.26 35.03 6.61
CA SER A 185 11.61 35.70 5.36
C SER A 185 11.50 37.23 5.49
N ALA A 186 10.39 37.72 6.05
CA ALA A 186 10.18 39.15 6.27
C ALA A 186 11.22 39.73 7.25
N PHE A 187 11.54 39.00 8.32
CA PHE A 187 12.55 39.42 9.30
C PHE A 187 13.95 39.48 8.69
N SER A 188 14.32 38.51 7.85
CA SER A 188 15.62 38.50 7.16
C SER A 188 15.77 39.70 6.23
N VAL A 189 14.76 40.00 5.41
CA VAL A 189 14.80 41.17 4.49
C VAL A 189 14.75 42.47 5.28
N GLY A 190 13.88 42.55 6.29
CA GLY A 190 13.73 43.73 7.14
C GLY A 190 15.00 44.07 7.91
N SER A 191 15.68 43.08 8.50
CA SER A 191 16.94 43.28 9.21
C SER A 191 18.06 43.75 8.28
N LEU A 192 18.16 43.18 7.07
CA LEU A 192 19.13 43.64 6.07
C LEU A 192 18.92 45.11 5.70
N ILE A 193 17.68 45.51 5.39
CA ILE A 193 17.35 46.90 5.04
C ILE A 193 17.65 47.82 6.22
N PHE A 194 17.30 47.41 7.45
CA PHE A 194 17.56 48.17 8.66
C PHE A 194 19.06 48.40 8.89
N PHE A 195 19.89 47.36 8.75
CA PHE A 195 21.35 47.50 8.89
C PHE A 195 21.95 48.39 7.80
N LEU A 196 21.54 48.25 6.55
CA LEU A 196 22.01 49.11 5.44
C LEU A 196 21.61 50.58 5.65
N ALA A 197 20.40 50.84 6.17
CA ALA A 197 19.97 52.19 6.50
C ALA A 197 20.80 52.80 7.63
N LEU A 198 21.07 52.04 8.70
CA LEU A 198 21.93 52.48 9.80
C LEU A 198 23.36 52.79 9.34
N GLU A 199 23.94 51.96 8.48
CA GLU A 199 25.26 52.18 7.90
C GLU A 199 25.30 53.48 7.09
N ASN A 200 24.31 53.70 6.21
CA ASN A 200 24.23 54.90 5.38
C ASN A 200 24.06 56.18 6.24
N MET A 201 23.26 56.12 7.30
CA MET A 201 23.10 57.25 8.24
C MET A 201 24.39 57.56 9.00
N ARG A 202 25.15 56.53 9.41
CA ARG A 202 26.46 56.70 10.06
C ARG A 202 27.49 57.30 9.10
N GLY A 203 27.54 56.84 7.85
CA GLY A 203 28.43 57.39 6.82
C GLY A 203 28.17 58.88 6.53
N LYS A 204 26.90 59.29 6.46
CA LYS A 204 26.52 60.70 6.27
C LYS A 204 26.90 61.59 7.46
N ARG A 205 26.69 61.12 8.70
CA ARG A 205 27.12 61.85 9.92
C ARG A 205 28.64 62.05 10.00
N SER A 206 29.41 61.08 9.51
CA SER A 206 30.88 61.20 9.47
C SER A 206 31.38 62.21 8.41
N SER A 207 30.62 62.47 7.35
CA SER A 207 31.01 63.39 6.29
C SER A 207 30.54 64.83 6.52
N GLY A 208 29.49 65.03 7.32
CA GLY A 208 28.96 66.37 7.68
C GLY A 208 29.67 67.07 8.84
N ASN A 209 30.70 66.46 9.44
CA ASN A 209 31.48 67.01 10.56
C ASN A 209 32.91 67.42 10.12
N LYS A 210 33.07 67.81 8.85
CA LYS A 210 34.30 68.38 8.29
C LYS A 210 34.06 69.82 7.86
#